data_AF-A0A7Y5GZ56-F1
#
_entry.id   AF-A0A7Y5GZ56-F1
#
_cell.length_a   1.000
_cell.length_b   1.000
_cell.length_c   1.000
_cell.angle_alpha   90.00
_cell.angle_beta   90.00
_cell.angle_gamma   90.00
#
_symmetry.space_group_name_H-M   'P 1'
#
loop_
_entity.id
_entity.type
_entity.pdbx_description
1 polymer ?
#
loop_
_entity_poly.entity_id
_entity_poly.type
_entity_poly.pdbx_seq_one_letter_code
_entity_poly.pdbx_strand_id
1 'polypeptide(L)'
;MIFPKHDQSVDPRLVFVAMPFAPSFNVLYESIEGLVQDYCHLRCWRADSESAGSRIMSDVWRATNDAIVVIADLSGGNANVFYEVGLAHAIGKPVVLLTSDRNGVPFDVHGIRAIRYDLAEGFRVLRKHLLSAMRTSVVTLPDRWRVEPRPDGAAPALRITHVNHPKNVVAGQPFEILVRARNEGQVSLEGYFSVSFPEAVDVSDVEILQTDIGQQLGGPRHPWCSGRVILEYPIAEAYAIHWEASQEHLIKVRARSHREGWLPFFVNASWSLEPRAFNYDPRPGVPHTDQRGEPVYCGILDVLAA
;
A
#
# COMPACT_ATOMS: atom_id res chain seq x y z
N MET A 1 12.89 22.80 -10.51
CA MET A 1 12.22 22.19 -9.33
C MET A 1 13.26 21.29 -8.68
N ILE A 2 13.48 21.38 -7.37
CA ILE A 2 14.51 20.58 -6.67
C ILE A 2 14.15 19.08 -6.74
N PHE A 3 12.85 18.79 -6.74
CA PHE A 3 12.30 17.45 -6.90
C PHE A 3 11.56 17.35 -8.24
N PRO A 4 11.92 16.40 -9.12
CA PRO A 4 11.14 16.14 -10.32
C PRO A 4 9.78 15.56 -9.94
N LYS A 5 8.77 15.78 -10.81
CA LYS A 5 7.51 15.05 -10.71
C LYS A 5 7.81 13.56 -10.78
N HIS A 6 7.29 12.81 -9.83
CA HIS A 6 7.37 11.36 -9.82
C HIS A 6 6.11 10.82 -10.47
N ASP A 7 6.25 10.20 -11.64
CA ASP A 7 5.14 9.65 -12.42
C ASP A 7 5.14 8.11 -12.41
N GLN A 8 6.04 7.52 -11.62
CA GLN A 8 6.14 6.07 -11.47
C GLN A 8 5.32 5.58 -10.28
N SER A 9 4.75 4.38 -10.44
CA SER A 9 4.02 3.67 -9.40
C SER A 9 4.94 3.25 -8.26
N VAL A 10 4.42 3.23 -7.04
CA VAL A 10 5.07 2.65 -5.86
C VAL A 10 5.51 1.22 -6.18
N ASP A 11 6.77 0.88 -5.88
CA ASP A 11 7.26 -0.49 -5.90
C ASP A 11 6.79 -1.18 -4.60
N PRO A 12 5.85 -2.14 -4.68
CA PRO A 12 5.30 -2.81 -3.50
C PRO A 12 6.36 -3.62 -2.73
N ARG A 13 7.54 -3.85 -3.31
CA ARG A 13 8.66 -4.59 -2.70
C ARG A 13 9.63 -3.72 -1.94
N LEU A 14 9.65 -2.43 -2.18
CA LEU A 14 10.75 -1.58 -1.75
C LEU A 14 10.47 -0.95 -0.38
N VAL A 15 11.43 -1.08 0.53
CA VAL A 15 11.47 -0.37 1.82
C VAL A 15 12.67 0.57 1.81
N PHE A 16 12.42 1.87 1.97
CA PHE A 16 13.50 2.84 2.10
C PHE A 16 13.93 2.96 3.56
N VAL A 17 15.21 2.75 3.85
CA VAL A 17 15.80 2.93 5.18
C VAL A 17 16.59 4.23 5.23
N ALA A 18 16.00 5.24 5.88
CA ALA A 18 16.59 6.55 6.11
C ALA A 18 17.33 6.55 7.47
N MET A 19 18.66 6.51 7.46
CA MET A 19 19.43 6.41 8.70
C MET A 19 20.81 7.06 8.60
N PRO A 20 21.48 7.35 9.73
CA PRO A 20 22.87 7.80 9.70
C PRO A 20 23.80 6.72 9.12
N PHE A 21 24.80 7.13 8.34
CA PHE A 21 25.76 6.21 7.69
C PHE A 21 26.99 5.87 8.54
N ALA A 22 27.05 6.36 9.78
CA ALA A 22 28.20 6.07 10.64
C ALA A 22 28.27 4.54 10.89
N PRO A 23 29.47 3.92 10.91
CA PRO A 23 29.61 2.47 11.05
C PRO A 23 28.89 1.84 12.25
N SER A 24 28.67 2.61 13.31
CA SER A 24 27.89 2.20 14.49
C SER A 24 26.44 1.80 14.17
N PHE A 25 25.91 2.20 13.02
CA PHE A 25 24.55 1.92 12.58
C PHE A 25 24.43 0.68 11.67
N ASN A 26 25.55 0.08 11.22
CA ASN A 26 25.51 -1.06 10.31
C ASN A 26 24.80 -2.28 10.92
N VAL A 27 25.05 -2.57 12.20
CA VAL A 27 24.41 -3.70 12.90
C VAL A 27 22.88 -3.51 12.94
N LEU A 28 22.41 -2.29 13.15
CA LEU A 28 20.99 -1.98 13.11
C LEU A 28 20.42 -2.15 11.71
N TYR A 29 21.12 -1.66 10.68
CA TYR A 29 20.70 -1.79 9.29
C TYR A 29 20.57 -3.25 8.87
N GLU A 30 21.61 -4.06 9.09
CA GLU A 30 21.62 -5.49 8.79
C GLU A 30 20.48 -6.22 9.50
N SER A 31 20.16 -5.80 10.72
CA SER A 31 19.02 -6.34 11.47
C SER A 31 17.69 -5.93 10.87
N ILE A 32 17.51 -4.67 10.46
CA ILE A 32 16.31 -4.20 9.76
C ILE A 32 16.14 -4.97 8.45
N GLU A 33 17.20 -5.03 7.64
CA GLU A 33 17.21 -5.71 6.35
C GLU A 33 16.88 -7.19 6.49
N GLY A 34 17.52 -7.91 7.41
CA GLY A 34 17.21 -9.31 7.70
C GLY A 34 15.75 -9.50 8.14
N LEU A 35 15.23 -8.64 9.03
CA LEU A 35 13.82 -8.74 9.45
C LEU A 35 12.84 -8.48 8.30
N VAL A 36 13.12 -7.49 7.45
CA VAL A 36 12.26 -7.16 6.32
C VAL A 36 12.31 -8.26 5.27
N GLN A 37 13.49 -8.80 4.99
CA GLN A 37 13.68 -9.88 4.04
C GLN A 37 13.06 -11.20 4.54
N ASP A 38 13.34 -11.60 5.79
CA ASP A 38 12.93 -12.90 6.34
C ASP A 38 11.43 -13.02 6.63
N TYR A 39 10.77 -11.91 6.98
CA TYR A 39 9.35 -11.93 7.39
C TYR A 39 8.40 -11.29 6.39
N CYS A 40 8.89 -10.35 5.57
CA CYS A 40 8.05 -9.66 4.60
C CYS A 40 8.44 -10.01 3.16
N HIS A 41 9.65 -10.56 2.92
CA HIS A 41 10.22 -10.80 1.59
C HIS A 41 10.27 -9.53 0.72
N LEU A 42 10.52 -8.39 1.38
CA LEU A 42 10.69 -7.09 0.76
C LEU A 42 12.18 -6.73 0.71
N ARG A 43 12.56 -5.84 -0.22
CA ARG A 43 13.94 -5.36 -0.37
C ARG A 43 14.13 -4.06 0.39
N CYS A 44 15.19 -3.96 1.18
CA CYS A 44 15.61 -2.69 1.76
C CYS A 44 16.54 -1.93 0.80
N TRP A 45 16.43 -0.60 0.79
CA TRP A 45 17.40 0.27 0.15
C TRP A 45 17.86 1.33 1.15
N ARG A 46 19.18 1.48 1.28
CA ARG A 46 19.85 2.54 2.06
C ARG A 46 20.73 3.35 1.12
N ALA A 47 20.73 4.67 1.25
CA ALA A 47 21.30 5.55 0.24
C ALA A 47 22.85 5.50 0.08
N ASP A 48 23.56 4.75 0.91
CA ASP A 48 25.00 4.46 0.82
C ASP A 48 25.30 3.04 0.30
N SER A 49 24.29 2.24 -0.03
CA SER A 49 24.44 0.85 -0.50
C SER A 49 24.95 0.74 -1.94
N GLU A 50 24.84 1.80 -2.74
CA GLU A 50 25.37 1.84 -4.11
C GLU A 50 26.78 2.46 -4.15
N SER A 51 27.71 1.74 -4.76
CA SER A 51 29.17 1.94 -4.80
C SER A 51 29.68 3.23 -5.47
N ALA A 52 28.82 4.21 -5.75
CA ALA A 52 29.19 5.49 -6.34
C ALA A 52 29.07 6.58 -5.27
N GLY A 53 30.19 6.94 -4.64
CA GLY A 53 30.26 7.88 -3.53
C GLY A 53 29.56 9.22 -3.80
N SER A 54 28.31 9.34 -3.32
CA SER A 54 27.70 10.50 -2.64
C SER A 54 26.20 10.25 -2.59
N ARG A 55 25.57 10.62 -1.48
CA ARG A 55 24.11 10.60 -1.36
C ARG A 55 23.51 11.66 -2.28
N ILE A 56 23.01 11.26 -3.45
CA ILE A 56 22.35 12.20 -4.36
C ILE A 56 20.89 12.38 -3.91
N MET A 57 20.49 13.62 -3.66
CA MET A 57 19.12 13.94 -3.20
C MET A 57 18.03 13.42 -4.15
N SER A 58 18.33 13.29 -5.45
CA SER A 58 17.42 12.70 -6.43
C SER A 58 17.15 11.22 -6.18
N ASP A 59 18.15 10.45 -5.71
CA ASP A 59 17.99 9.02 -5.42
C ASP A 59 17.18 8.82 -4.15
N VAL A 60 17.43 9.65 -3.14
CA VAL A 60 16.61 9.70 -1.92
C VAL A 60 15.17 10.03 -2.24
N TRP A 61 14.94 11.03 -3.10
CA TRP A 61 13.60 11.40 -3.53
C TRP A 61 12.92 10.25 -4.28
N ARG A 62 13.62 9.63 -5.23
CA ARG A 62 13.11 8.45 -5.95
C ARG A 62 12.74 7.33 -4.97
N ALA A 63 13.67 6.91 -4.11
CA ALA A 63 13.43 5.86 -3.12
C ALA A 63 12.28 6.20 -2.16
N THR A 64 12.13 7.47 -1.78
CA THR A 64 11.00 7.92 -0.94
C THR A 64 9.66 7.78 -1.65
N ASN A 65 9.60 8.05 -2.95
CA ASN A 65 8.38 7.88 -3.73
C ASN A 65 8.08 6.40 -4.03
N ASP A 66 9.11 5.65 -4.45
CA ASP A 66 9.01 4.25 -4.85
C ASP A 66 8.71 3.30 -3.69
N ALA A 67 9.23 3.56 -2.48
CA ALA A 67 9.08 2.63 -1.37
C ALA A 67 7.62 2.51 -0.91
N ILE A 68 7.19 1.32 -0.51
CA ILE A 68 5.88 1.10 0.12
C ILE A 68 5.82 1.70 1.53
N VAL A 69 6.97 1.77 2.21
CA VAL A 69 7.13 2.35 3.56
C VAL A 69 8.57 2.84 3.75
N VAL A 70 8.73 3.93 4.50
CA VAL A 70 10.03 4.43 4.96
C VAL A 70 10.27 4.01 6.40
N ILE A 71 11.44 3.44 6.69
CA ILE A 71 11.93 3.23 8.06
C ILE A 71 12.98 4.30 8.31
N ALA A 72 12.81 5.13 9.33
CA ALA A 72 13.75 6.22 9.62
C ALA A 72 14.33 6.14 11.03
N ASP A 73 15.66 6.13 11.16
CA ASP A 73 16.35 6.16 12.45
C ASP A 73 16.76 7.59 12.85
N LEU A 74 16.17 8.09 13.92
CA LEU A 74 16.37 9.46 14.40
C LEU A 74 17.51 9.60 15.42
N SER A 75 18.24 8.51 15.72
CA SER A 75 19.24 8.49 16.78
C SER A 75 20.43 9.38 16.43
N GLY A 76 20.94 10.10 17.43
CA GLY A 76 22.05 11.02 17.25
C GLY A 76 21.70 12.30 16.48
N GLY A 77 20.42 12.54 16.18
CA GLY A 77 19.96 13.84 15.70
C GLY A 77 20.40 14.18 14.26
N ASN A 78 20.53 13.20 13.38
CA ASN A 78 21.05 13.42 12.03
C ASN A 78 20.11 14.29 11.17
N ALA A 79 20.57 15.49 10.80
CA ALA A 79 19.79 16.47 10.03
C ALA A 79 19.29 15.95 8.66
N ASN A 80 20.06 15.08 7.99
CA ASN A 80 19.64 14.52 6.70
C ASN A 80 18.45 13.58 6.88
N VAL A 81 18.47 12.75 7.92
CA VAL A 81 17.34 11.84 8.20
C VAL A 81 16.08 12.63 8.53
N PHE A 82 16.17 13.73 9.30
CA PHE A 82 14.99 14.59 9.52
C PHE A 82 14.49 15.23 8.23
N TYR A 83 15.38 15.64 7.34
CA TYR A 83 14.99 16.17 6.03
C TYR A 83 14.23 15.13 5.20
N GLU A 84 14.71 13.89 5.15
CA GLU A 84 14.05 12.76 4.49
C GLU A 84 12.68 12.43 5.07
N VAL A 85 12.58 12.40 6.40
CA VAL A 85 11.30 12.21 7.09
C VAL A 85 10.32 13.33 6.74
N GLY A 86 10.81 14.58 6.70
CA GLY A 86 10.01 15.73 6.25
C GLY A 86 9.50 15.57 4.82
N LEU A 87 10.34 15.10 3.89
CA LEU A 87 9.95 14.83 2.50
C LEU A 87 8.89 13.72 2.42
N ALA A 88 9.10 12.63 3.15
CA ALA A 88 8.16 11.51 3.19
C ALA A 88 6.79 11.95 3.74
N HIS A 89 6.77 12.70 4.84
CA HIS A 89 5.54 13.26 5.39
C HIS A 89 4.84 14.23 4.44
N ALA A 90 5.59 15.06 3.72
CA ALA A 90 5.02 16.03 2.78
C ALA A 90 4.25 15.37 1.63
N ILE A 91 4.63 14.15 1.23
CA ILE A 91 3.93 13.36 0.22
C ILE A 91 2.96 12.31 0.80
N GLY A 92 2.77 12.28 2.12
CA GLY A 92 1.89 11.29 2.77
C GLY A 92 2.43 9.86 2.74
N LYS A 93 3.73 9.67 2.50
CA LYS A 93 4.37 8.34 2.52
C LYS A 93 4.36 7.79 3.94
N PRO A 94 3.95 6.52 4.18
CA PRO A 94 4.01 5.95 5.52
C PRO A 94 5.44 5.87 6.04
N VAL A 95 5.66 6.36 7.27
CA VAL A 95 6.98 6.37 7.93
C VAL A 95 6.91 5.64 9.28
N VAL A 96 7.84 4.72 9.50
CA VAL A 96 8.10 4.06 10.79
C VAL A 96 9.36 4.67 11.39
N LEU A 97 9.21 5.40 12.50
CA LEU A 97 10.33 6.04 13.17
C LEU A 97 10.98 5.11 14.20
N LEU A 98 12.31 5.06 14.22
CA LEU A 98 13.15 4.36 15.18
C LEU A 98 14.01 5.36 15.96
N THR A 99 14.35 5.02 17.21
CA THR A 99 15.36 5.75 17.98
C THR A 99 15.98 4.89 19.08
N SER A 100 17.27 5.04 19.34
CA SER A 100 17.92 4.44 20.52
C SER A 100 17.58 5.23 21.80
N ASP A 101 17.39 6.54 21.68
CA ASP A 101 17.09 7.44 22.78
C ASP A 101 16.11 8.54 22.36
N ARG A 102 14.96 8.59 23.04
CA ARG A 102 13.94 9.62 22.78
C ARG A 102 14.39 11.02 23.17
N ASN A 103 15.32 11.16 24.12
CA ASN A 103 15.78 12.49 24.55
C ASN A 103 16.68 13.17 23.51
N GLY A 104 17.28 12.39 22.60
CA GLY A 104 18.09 12.91 21.49
C GLY A 104 17.27 13.36 20.27
N VAL A 105 15.94 13.28 20.34
CA VAL A 105 15.03 13.61 19.24
C VAL A 105 14.51 15.05 19.43
N PRO A 106 14.43 15.90 18.39
CA PRO A 106 13.88 17.25 18.49
C PRO A 106 12.42 17.27 18.96
N PHE A 107 12.06 18.31 19.73
CA PHE A 107 10.71 18.46 20.30
C PHE A 107 9.61 18.42 19.24
N ASP A 108 9.85 18.97 18.05
CA ASP A 108 8.87 19.03 16.95
C ASP A 108 8.39 17.66 16.46
N VAL A 109 9.17 16.59 16.69
CA VAL A 109 8.80 15.22 16.29
C VAL A 109 8.45 14.32 17.48
N HIS A 110 8.51 14.81 18.73
CA HIS A 110 8.14 14.04 19.93
C HIS A 110 6.69 13.55 19.92
N GLY A 111 5.80 14.29 19.25
CA GLY A 111 4.40 13.90 19.07
C GLY A 111 4.22 12.69 18.14
N ILE A 112 5.24 12.32 17.37
CA ILE A 112 5.19 11.20 16.45
C ILE A 112 5.73 9.94 17.14
N ARG A 113 4.99 8.83 16.99
CA ARG A 113 5.36 7.57 17.64
C ARG A 113 6.63 7.00 17.02
N ALA A 114 7.73 7.02 17.79
CA ALA A 114 8.96 6.30 17.47
C ALA A 114 9.09 4.99 18.28
N ILE A 115 9.56 3.93 17.62
CA ILE A 115 9.94 2.67 18.25
C ILE A 115 11.29 2.87 18.90
N ARG A 116 11.36 2.67 20.22
CA ARG A 116 12.64 2.64 20.92
C ARG A 116 13.29 1.27 20.74
N TYR A 117 14.58 1.24 20.43
CA TYR A 117 15.40 0.03 20.46
C TYR A 117 16.59 0.19 21.40
N ASP A 118 17.13 -0.93 21.84
CA ASP A 118 18.38 -1.01 22.58
C ASP A 118 19.21 -2.14 21.96
N LEU A 119 20.44 -1.83 21.56
CA LEU A 119 21.36 -2.81 20.98
C LEU A 119 21.76 -3.89 22.01
N ALA A 120 21.74 -3.56 23.31
CA ALA A 120 22.07 -4.48 24.40
C ALA A 120 20.95 -5.48 24.72
N GLU A 121 19.68 -5.09 24.56
CA GLU A 121 18.52 -5.98 24.76
C GLU A 121 18.26 -6.92 23.57
N GLY A 122 19.02 -6.73 22.49
CA GLY A 122 18.91 -7.50 21.25
C GLY A 122 17.67 -7.13 20.43
N PHE A 123 17.66 -7.59 19.17
CA PHE A 123 16.66 -7.17 18.18
C PHE A 123 15.28 -7.81 18.31
N ARG A 124 15.01 -8.58 19.38
CA ARG A 124 13.72 -9.27 19.56
C ARG A 124 12.56 -8.29 19.77
N VAL A 125 12.78 -7.25 20.58
CA VAL A 125 11.78 -6.20 20.82
C VAL A 125 11.59 -5.36 19.55
N LEU A 126 12.70 -4.99 18.89
CA LEU A 126 12.68 -4.27 17.62
C LEU A 126 11.86 -5.04 16.59
N ARG A 127 12.11 -6.35 16.41
CA ARG A 127 11.38 -7.21 15.48
C ARG A 127 9.86 -7.08 15.61
N LYS A 128 9.32 -7.32 16.81
CA LYS A 128 7.87 -7.31 17.03
C LYS A 128 7.28 -5.93 16.69
N HIS A 129 7.91 -4.87 17.18
CA HIS A 129 7.40 -3.52 17.00
C HIS A 129 7.56 -3.01 15.58
N LEU A 130 8.68 -3.31 14.92
CA LEU A 130 8.97 -2.90 13.56
C LEU A 130 8.01 -3.56 12.58
N LEU A 131 7.88 -4.90 12.61
CA LEU A 131 6.97 -5.62 11.70
C LEU A 131 5.51 -5.20 11.91
N SER A 132 5.10 -4.99 13.17
CA SER A 132 3.77 -4.49 13.48
C SER A 132 3.56 -3.07 12.95
N ALA A 133 4.52 -2.17 13.14
CA ALA A 133 4.41 -0.79 12.67
C ALA A 133 4.39 -0.71 11.15
N MET A 134 5.28 -1.44 10.46
CA MET A 134 5.28 -1.54 9.00
C MET A 134 3.92 -2.03 8.49
N ARG A 135 3.36 -3.09 9.08
CA ARG A 135 2.08 -3.62 8.63
C ARG A 135 0.95 -2.61 8.82
N THR A 136 0.88 -1.95 9.97
CA THR A 136 -0.12 -0.91 10.23
C THR A 136 0.05 0.32 9.34
N SER A 137 1.28 0.64 8.93
CA SER A 137 1.59 1.74 8.02
C SER A 137 1.16 1.44 6.58
N VAL A 138 1.23 0.17 6.15
CA VAL A 138 0.92 -0.23 4.77
C VAL A 138 -0.54 -0.66 4.61
N VAL A 139 -1.11 -1.41 5.55
CA VAL A 139 -2.52 -1.85 5.47
C VAL A 139 -3.44 -0.67 5.73
N THR A 140 -4.29 -0.35 4.76
CA THR A 140 -5.31 0.71 4.87
C THR A 140 -6.74 0.20 4.87
N LEU A 141 -6.94 -1.12 4.75
CA LEU A 141 -8.26 -1.73 4.98
C LEU A 141 -8.75 -1.41 6.41
N PRO A 142 -9.98 -0.89 6.56
CA PRO A 142 -10.52 -0.60 7.87
C PRO A 142 -10.86 -1.89 8.63
N ASP A 143 -10.57 -1.93 9.94
CA ASP A 143 -11.00 -3.03 10.82
C ASP A 143 -12.53 -3.20 10.85
N ARG A 144 -13.26 -2.10 10.63
CA ARG A 144 -14.71 -2.06 10.56
C ARG A 144 -15.14 -1.11 9.46
N TRP A 145 -15.86 -1.65 8.49
CA TRP A 145 -16.58 -0.88 7.48
C TRP A 145 -17.75 -0.16 8.15
N ARG A 146 -17.63 1.16 8.30
CA ARG A 146 -18.71 1.99 8.86
C ARG A 146 -19.68 2.31 7.73
N VAL A 147 -20.97 2.20 8.03
CA VAL A 147 -22.01 2.85 7.23
C VAL A 147 -21.89 4.33 7.57
N GLU A 148 -21.41 5.15 6.62
CA GLU A 148 -21.49 6.59 6.80
C GLU A 148 -22.98 7.01 6.71
N PRO A 149 -23.44 8.01 7.48
CA PRO A 149 -24.78 8.53 7.30
C PRO A 149 -24.96 8.91 5.83
N ARG A 150 -26.12 8.57 5.24
CA ARG A 150 -26.44 9.02 3.88
C ARG A 150 -26.21 10.53 3.84
N PRO A 151 -25.39 11.05 2.92
CA PRO A 151 -25.31 12.48 2.73
C PRO A 151 -26.72 12.98 2.44
N ASP A 152 -27.19 13.98 3.17
CA ASP A 152 -28.51 14.57 2.93
C ASP A 152 -28.54 15.12 1.49
N GLY A 153 -29.14 14.35 0.57
CA GLY A 153 -29.70 14.81 -0.69
C GLY A 153 -28.80 15.28 -1.84
N ALA A 154 -27.60 14.75 -2.15
CA ALA A 154 -26.90 15.30 -3.35
C ALA A 154 -25.94 14.48 -4.25
N ALA A 155 -25.55 13.23 -3.98
CA ALA A 155 -24.72 12.51 -4.97
C ALA A 155 -24.78 10.99 -4.79
N PRO A 156 -24.52 10.19 -5.83
CA PRO A 156 -24.13 8.79 -5.69
C PRO A 156 -22.89 8.70 -4.80
N ALA A 157 -22.82 7.63 -4.04
CA ALA A 157 -21.72 7.38 -3.12
C ALA A 157 -21.46 5.88 -3.14
N LEU A 158 -20.79 5.42 -4.20
CA LEU A 158 -20.37 4.02 -4.27
C LEU A 158 -19.24 3.80 -3.27
N ARG A 159 -19.44 2.86 -2.36
CA ARG A 159 -18.48 2.56 -1.30
C ARG A 159 -18.25 1.08 -1.17
N ILE A 160 -17.02 0.71 -0.87
CA ILE A 160 -16.72 -0.62 -0.38
C ILE A 160 -17.38 -0.75 1.00
N THR A 161 -18.20 -1.78 1.17
CA THR A 161 -18.92 -2.05 2.43
C THR A 161 -18.37 -3.25 3.16
N HIS A 162 -17.63 -4.12 2.46
CA HIS A 162 -17.05 -5.30 3.05
C HIS A 162 -15.90 -5.83 2.21
N VAL A 163 -14.84 -6.27 2.88
CA VAL A 163 -13.76 -7.07 2.29
C VAL A 163 -13.50 -8.25 3.23
N ASN A 164 -13.67 -9.47 2.72
CA ASN A 164 -13.31 -10.70 3.41
C ASN A 164 -12.15 -11.36 2.68
N HIS A 165 -11.05 -11.60 3.40
CA HIS A 165 -9.84 -12.22 2.89
C HIS A 165 -9.16 -13.01 4.02
N PRO A 166 -8.42 -14.09 3.71
CA PRO A 166 -7.61 -14.78 4.70
C PRO A 166 -6.47 -13.87 5.20
N LYS A 167 -5.98 -14.09 6.43
CA LYS A 167 -4.76 -13.40 6.89
C LYS A 167 -3.49 -14.10 6.44
N ASN A 168 -3.52 -15.43 6.46
CA ASN A 168 -2.42 -16.30 6.06
C ASN A 168 -2.91 -17.21 4.93
N VAL A 169 -2.06 -17.42 3.94
CA VAL A 169 -2.26 -18.34 2.82
C VAL A 169 -1.00 -19.18 2.64
N VAL A 170 -1.08 -20.28 1.89
CA VAL A 170 0.07 -21.15 1.63
C VAL A 170 0.50 -20.98 0.18
N ALA A 171 1.81 -20.86 -0.06
CA ALA A 171 2.38 -20.73 -1.40
C ALA A 171 1.87 -21.86 -2.32
N GLY A 172 1.37 -21.48 -3.49
CA GLY A 172 0.80 -22.40 -4.47
C GLY A 172 -0.60 -22.94 -4.15
N GLN A 173 -1.20 -22.62 -2.99
CA GLN A 173 -2.60 -22.94 -2.70
C GLN A 173 -3.52 -21.77 -3.08
N PRO A 174 -4.74 -22.05 -3.59
CA PRO A 174 -5.69 -21.00 -3.92
C PRO A 174 -6.24 -20.35 -2.65
N PHE A 175 -6.49 -19.04 -2.73
CA PHE A 175 -7.21 -18.27 -1.72
C PHE A 175 -8.29 -17.42 -2.37
N GLU A 176 -9.23 -16.92 -1.57
CA GLU A 176 -10.38 -16.16 -2.05
C GLU A 176 -10.45 -14.80 -1.36
N ILE A 177 -10.74 -13.76 -2.14
CA ILE A 177 -11.06 -12.41 -1.68
C ILE A 177 -12.48 -12.09 -2.13
N LEU A 178 -13.34 -11.75 -1.18
CA LEU A 178 -14.71 -11.28 -1.43
C LEU A 178 -14.77 -9.80 -1.13
N VAL A 179 -15.21 -9.01 -2.09
CA VAL A 179 -15.49 -7.57 -1.92
C VAL A 179 -16.97 -7.32 -2.16
N ARG A 180 -17.56 -6.47 -1.31
CA ARG A 180 -18.89 -5.90 -1.52
C ARG A 180 -18.80 -4.40 -1.64
N ALA A 181 -19.59 -3.85 -2.56
CA ALA A 181 -19.74 -2.42 -2.72
C ALA A 181 -21.21 -2.06 -2.79
N ARG A 182 -21.58 -0.92 -2.20
CA ARG A 182 -22.96 -0.42 -2.17
C ARG A 182 -22.97 1.04 -2.59
N ASN A 183 -23.98 1.41 -3.37
CA ASN A 183 -24.26 2.83 -3.60
C ASN A 183 -25.08 3.38 -2.43
N GLU A 184 -24.47 4.14 -1.52
CA GLU A 184 -25.15 4.76 -0.38
C GLU A 184 -25.85 6.08 -0.74
N GLY A 185 -25.73 6.53 -1.98
CA GLY A 185 -26.26 7.79 -2.48
C GLY A 185 -27.43 7.64 -3.46
N GLN A 186 -27.54 8.60 -4.39
CA GLN A 186 -28.46 8.52 -5.53
C GLN A 186 -27.92 7.60 -6.63
N VAL A 187 -28.75 7.24 -7.62
CA VAL A 187 -28.34 6.43 -8.78
C VAL A 187 -27.13 7.06 -9.50
N SER A 188 -26.11 6.25 -9.79
CA SER A 188 -24.96 6.69 -10.61
C SER A 188 -25.19 6.44 -12.10
N LEU A 189 -24.41 7.09 -12.97
CA LEU A 189 -24.43 6.79 -14.41
C LEU A 189 -23.72 5.45 -14.70
N GLU A 190 -22.58 5.27 -14.07
CA GLU A 190 -21.77 4.04 -14.10
C GLU A 190 -21.08 3.89 -12.75
N GLY A 191 -20.69 2.66 -12.44
CA GLY A 191 -19.87 2.38 -11.28
C GLY A 191 -19.18 1.03 -11.43
N TYR A 192 -18.02 0.93 -10.79
CA TYR A 192 -17.24 -0.29 -10.73
C TYR A 192 -16.51 -0.41 -9.40
N PHE A 193 -16.06 -1.62 -9.10
CA PHE A 193 -15.15 -1.89 -8.00
C PHE A 193 -14.26 -3.06 -8.37
N SER A 194 -13.04 -3.06 -7.85
CA SER A 194 -12.02 -4.00 -8.31
C SER A 194 -11.23 -4.63 -7.16
N VAL A 195 -10.62 -5.76 -7.48
CA VAL A 195 -9.55 -6.39 -6.71
C VAL A 195 -8.35 -6.52 -7.64
N SER A 196 -7.19 -6.06 -7.22
CA SER A 196 -5.97 -6.18 -8.02
C SER A 196 -4.77 -6.63 -7.20
N PHE A 197 -3.81 -7.26 -7.88
CA PHE A 197 -2.65 -7.88 -7.26
C PHE A 197 -1.39 -7.24 -7.83
N PRO A 198 -0.86 -6.16 -7.22
CA PRO A 198 0.30 -5.43 -7.74
C PRO A 198 1.58 -6.27 -7.80
N GLU A 199 1.58 -7.44 -7.16
CA GLU A 199 2.73 -8.32 -7.18
C GLU A 199 2.38 -9.79 -6.96
N ALA A 200 3.29 -10.67 -7.38
CA ALA A 200 3.36 -12.08 -6.98
C ALA A 200 2.13 -12.96 -7.30
N VAL A 201 1.23 -12.49 -8.16
CA VAL A 201 0.07 -13.22 -8.68
C VAL A 201 0.06 -12.99 -10.19
N ASP A 202 0.11 -14.08 -10.96
CA ASP A 202 -0.02 -14.03 -12.42
C ASP A 202 -1.51 -14.00 -12.82
N VAL A 203 -1.83 -13.39 -13.96
CA VAL A 203 -3.24 -13.32 -14.42
C VAL A 203 -3.85 -14.71 -14.64
N SER A 204 -3.03 -15.71 -15.00
CA SER A 204 -3.47 -17.11 -15.13
C SER A 204 -3.90 -17.75 -13.82
N ASP A 205 -3.48 -17.18 -12.69
CA ASP A 205 -3.83 -17.63 -11.34
C ASP A 205 -5.04 -16.90 -10.77
N VAL A 206 -5.63 -15.95 -11.50
CA VAL A 206 -6.79 -15.17 -11.07
C VAL A 206 -8.06 -15.62 -11.78
N GLU A 207 -9.11 -15.89 -11.01
CA GLU A 207 -10.42 -16.31 -11.50
C GLU A 207 -11.52 -15.53 -10.77
N ILE A 208 -12.46 -14.93 -11.50
CA ILE A 208 -13.66 -14.34 -10.90
C ILE A 208 -14.69 -15.45 -10.72
N LEU A 209 -14.89 -15.88 -9.47
CA LEU A 209 -15.79 -16.98 -9.13
C LEU A 209 -17.26 -16.57 -9.13
N GLN A 210 -17.54 -15.32 -8.72
CA GLN A 210 -18.90 -14.86 -8.53
C GLN A 210 -18.98 -13.34 -8.65
N THR A 211 -19.99 -12.87 -9.37
CA THR A 211 -20.51 -11.51 -9.33
C THR A 211 -21.99 -11.54 -9.75
N ASP A 212 -22.71 -10.46 -9.48
CA ASP A 212 -24.10 -10.24 -9.87
C ASP A 212 -24.28 -9.11 -10.90
N ILE A 213 -23.17 -8.54 -11.39
CA ILE A 213 -23.14 -7.49 -12.43
C ILE A 213 -22.12 -7.84 -13.55
N GLY A 214 -21.85 -6.90 -14.46
CA GLY A 214 -20.82 -7.09 -15.48
C GLY A 214 -19.45 -7.31 -14.83
N GLN A 215 -18.58 -8.09 -15.47
CA GLN A 215 -17.24 -8.35 -14.97
C GLN A 215 -16.20 -8.38 -16.08
N GLN A 216 -14.97 -8.06 -15.72
CA GLN A 216 -13.82 -8.20 -16.58
C GLN A 216 -12.55 -8.53 -15.76
N LEU A 217 -11.66 -9.30 -16.38
CA LEU A 217 -10.34 -9.64 -15.84
C LEU A 217 -9.26 -9.14 -16.80
N GLY A 218 -8.41 -8.24 -16.30
CA GLY A 218 -7.25 -7.72 -16.99
C GLY A 218 -5.96 -8.30 -16.42
N GLY A 219 -4.91 -8.32 -17.23
CA GLY A 219 -3.57 -8.74 -16.84
C GLY A 219 -2.49 -7.99 -17.63
N PRO A 220 -1.21 -8.27 -17.35
CA PRO A 220 -0.09 -7.54 -17.93
C PRO A 220 -0.19 -7.39 -19.45
N ARG A 221 0.08 -6.19 -19.96
CA ARG A 221 0.00 -5.76 -21.38
C ARG A 221 -1.41 -5.61 -21.95
N HIS A 222 -2.47 -5.91 -21.21
CA HIS A 222 -3.84 -5.64 -21.70
C HIS A 222 -4.11 -4.12 -21.68
N PRO A 223 -4.70 -3.56 -22.75
CA PRO A 223 -5.19 -2.18 -22.73
C PRO A 223 -6.42 -2.07 -21.84
N TRP A 224 -6.44 -1.05 -20.97
CA TRP A 224 -7.50 -0.79 -19.99
C TRP A 224 -7.93 0.68 -20.03
N CYS A 225 -9.04 1.02 -19.37
CA CYS A 225 -9.59 2.39 -19.35
C CYS A 225 -9.75 3.00 -20.76
N SER A 226 -10.24 2.21 -21.72
CA SER A 226 -10.33 2.55 -23.15
C SER A 226 -8.96 2.79 -23.83
N GLY A 227 -7.93 2.04 -23.43
CA GLY A 227 -6.58 2.11 -24.01
C GLY A 227 -5.68 3.20 -23.42
N ARG A 228 -6.13 3.88 -22.36
CA ARG A 228 -5.33 4.92 -21.66
C ARG A 228 -4.28 4.34 -20.73
N VAL A 229 -4.51 3.12 -20.23
CA VAL A 229 -3.63 2.41 -19.31
C VAL A 229 -3.25 1.09 -19.95
N ILE A 230 -1.98 0.72 -19.91
CA ILE A 230 -1.52 -0.64 -20.20
C ILE A 230 -1.27 -1.30 -18.86
N LEU A 231 -1.98 -2.39 -18.57
CA LEU A 231 -1.87 -3.03 -17.27
C LEU A 231 -0.47 -3.63 -17.08
N GLU A 232 0.06 -3.49 -15.88
CA GLU A 232 1.29 -4.11 -15.41
C GLU A 232 1.03 -5.37 -14.57
N TYR A 233 -0.15 -5.46 -13.97
CA TYR A 233 -0.53 -6.56 -13.08
C TYR A 233 -2.03 -6.89 -13.12
N PRO A 234 -2.45 -8.07 -12.61
CA PRO A 234 -3.84 -8.51 -12.71
C PRO A 234 -4.84 -7.63 -11.97
N ILE A 235 -6.00 -7.39 -12.59
CA ILE A 235 -7.14 -6.66 -12.03
C ILE A 235 -8.45 -7.35 -12.40
N ALA A 236 -9.23 -7.73 -11.40
CA ALA A 236 -10.59 -8.22 -11.54
C ALA A 236 -11.56 -7.09 -11.18
N GLU A 237 -12.48 -6.74 -12.07
CA GLU A 237 -13.40 -5.63 -11.90
C GLU A 237 -14.84 -6.09 -12.13
N ALA A 238 -15.74 -5.65 -11.25
CA ALA A 238 -17.18 -5.76 -11.43
C ALA A 238 -17.75 -4.36 -11.71
N TYR A 239 -18.61 -4.24 -12.72
CA TYR A 239 -19.11 -2.97 -13.22
C TYR A 239 -20.59 -3.01 -13.61
N ALA A 240 -21.26 -1.87 -13.49
CA ALA A 240 -22.66 -1.69 -13.87
C ALA A 240 -22.86 -0.34 -14.58
N ILE A 241 -23.73 -0.34 -15.59
CA ILE A 241 -24.29 0.87 -16.18
C ILE A 241 -25.59 1.13 -15.41
N HIS A 242 -25.66 2.27 -14.73
CA HIS A 242 -26.61 2.59 -13.66
C HIS A 242 -26.48 1.71 -12.43
N TRP A 243 -25.99 2.30 -11.34
CA TRP A 243 -25.96 1.63 -10.04
C TRP A 243 -27.05 2.22 -9.14
N GLU A 244 -28.08 1.45 -8.83
CA GLU A 244 -29.24 1.94 -8.08
C GLU A 244 -28.91 2.32 -6.64
N ALA A 245 -29.68 3.26 -6.10
CA ALA A 245 -29.53 3.68 -4.72
C ALA A 245 -29.75 2.50 -3.75
N SER A 246 -28.85 2.35 -2.79
CA SER A 246 -28.81 1.28 -1.77
C SER A 246 -28.61 -0.14 -2.31
N GLN A 247 -28.39 -0.31 -3.62
CA GLN A 247 -28.07 -1.61 -4.19
C GLN A 247 -26.63 -1.98 -3.85
N GLU A 248 -26.43 -3.20 -3.37
CA GLU A 248 -25.14 -3.78 -3.05
C GLU A 248 -24.83 -4.91 -4.03
N HIS A 249 -23.61 -4.93 -4.52
CA HIS A 249 -23.07 -5.94 -5.43
C HIS A 249 -21.81 -6.56 -4.84
N LEU A 250 -21.39 -7.69 -5.40
CA LEU A 250 -20.19 -8.39 -4.96
C LEU A 250 -19.29 -8.83 -6.11
N ILE A 251 -18.01 -8.97 -5.80
CA ILE A 251 -17.06 -9.74 -6.61
C ILE A 251 -16.32 -10.70 -5.68
N LYS A 252 -16.29 -11.97 -6.05
CA LYS A 252 -15.50 -13.01 -5.38
C LYS A 252 -14.40 -13.46 -6.32
N VAL A 253 -13.16 -13.22 -5.93
CA VAL A 253 -11.96 -13.51 -6.73
C VAL A 253 -11.17 -14.62 -6.06
N ARG A 254 -10.84 -15.66 -6.82
CA ARG A 254 -9.84 -16.65 -6.46
C ARG A 254 -8.50 -16.22 -7.04
N ALA A 255 -7.45 -16.33 -6.23
CA ALA A 255 -6.09 -16.09 -6.67
C ALA A 255 -5.14 -17.14 -6.07
N ARG A 256 -3.94 -17.23 -6.63
CA ARG A 256 -2.83 -18.03 -6.11
C ARG A 256 -1.55 -17.22 -6.19
N SER A 257 -0.71 -17.35 -5.17
CA SER A 257 0.64 -16.80 -5.20
C SER A 257 1.64 -17.91 -4.93
N HIS A 258 2.73 -17.91 -5.68
CA HIS A 258 3.83 -18.85 -5.54
C HIS A 258 5.01 -18.28 -4.75
N ARG A 259 4.91 -17.02 -4.30
CA ARG A 259 5.97 -16.32 -3.59
C ARG A 259 5.62 -16.16 -2.12
N GLU A 260 6.53 -16.57 -1.24
CA GLU A 260 6.44 -16.36 0.20
C GLU A 260 6.53 -14.87 0.58
N GLY A 261 6.01 -14.55 1.77
CA GLY A 261 6.07 -13.22 2.36
C GLY A 261 4.81 -12.39 2.15
N TRP A 262 4.96 -11.06 2.20
CA TRP A 262 3.83 -10.17 2.07
C TRP A 262 3.31 -10.15 0.63
N LEU A 263 2.01 -10.41 0.52
CA LEU A 263 1.26 -10.25 -0.71
C LEU A 263 0.26 -9.11 -0.54
N PRO A 264 0.59 -7.90 -1.04
CA PRO A 264 -0.35 -6.82 -1.10
C PRO A 264 -1.44 -7.11 -2.13
N PHE A 265 -2.66 -6.69 -1.83
CA PHE A 265 -3.75 -6.60 -2.79
C PHE A 265 -4.47 -5.27 -2.61
N PHE A 266 -5.00 -4.74 -3.71
CA PHE A 266 -5.71 -3.47 -3.71
C PHE A 266 -7.19 -3.66 -3.97
N VAL A 267 -8.00 -2.84 -3.30
CA VAL A 267 -9.44 -2.76 -3.49
C VAL A 267 -9.84 -1.31 -3.64
N ASN A 268 -10.66 -0.99 -4.64
CA ASN A 268 -11.32 0.29 -4.74
C ASN A 268 -12.72 0.17 -5.34
N ALA A 269 -13.49 1.23 -5.18
CA ALA A 269 -14.75 1.47 -5.85
C ALA A 269 -14.71 2.84 -6.52
N SER A 270 -15.47 2.99 -7.59
CA SER A 270 -15.55 4.22 -8.36
C SER A 270 -16.93 4.38 -8.98
N TRP A 271 -17.35 5.62 -9.16
CA TRP A 271 -18.61 5.94 -9.81
C TRP A 271 -18.53 7.28 -10.53
N SER A 272 -19.42 7.49 -11.49
CA SER A 272 -19.54 8.78 -12.15
C SER A 272 -20.99 9.26 -12.19
N LEU A 273 -21.12 10.59 -12.21
CA LEU A 273 -22.38 11.30 -12.49
C LEU A 273 -22.46 11.75 -13.94
N GLU A 274 -21.30 11.99 -14.53
CA GLU A 274 -21.12 12.43 -15.90
C GLU A 274 -20.03 11.55 -16.54
N PRO A 275 -20.10 11.30 -17.86
CA PRO A 275 -19.11 10.50 -18.55
C PRO A 275 -17.68 10.98 -18.25
N ARG A 276 -16.82 10.06 -17.79
CA ARG A 276 -15.39 10.31 -17.51
C ARG A 276 -15.08 11.21 -16.30
N ALA A 277 -16.07 11.58 -15.49
CA ALA A 277 -15.87 12.30 -14.23
C ALA A 277 -16.06 11.35 -13.03
N PHE A 278 -15.01 10.61 -12.70
CA PHE A 278 -15.04 9.58 -11.66
C PHE A 278 -14.75 10.13 -10.27
N ASN A 279 -15.50 9.61 -9.30
CA ASN A 279 -15.27 9.73 -7.87
C ASN A 279 -14.85 8.36 -7.34
N TYR A 280 -14.11 8.33 -6.23
CA TYR A 280 -13.47 7.12 -5.74
C TYR A 280 -13.75 6.85 -4.26
N ASP A 281 -13.79 5.58 -3.92
CA ASP A 281 -13.70 5.05 -2.57
C ASP A 281 -12.55 4.02 -2.53
N PRO A 282 -11.46 4.28 -1.79
CA PRO A 282 -11.28 5.42 -0.90
C PRO A 282 -11.14 6.76 -1.63
N ARG A 283 -11.35 7.85 -0.90
CA ARG A 283 -11.14 9.20 -1.44
C ARG A 283 -9.65 9.45 -1.73
N PRO A 284 -9.32 10.34 -2.68
CA PRO A 284 -7.94 10.78 -2.90
C PRO A 284 -7.25 11.27 -1.63
N GLY A 285 -5.94 11.08 -1.53
CA GLY A 285 -5.14 11.41 -0.35
C GLY A 285 -4.83 10.22 0.57
N VAL A 286 -5.29 9.02 0.22
CA VAL A 286 -4.77 7.76 0.80
C VAL A 286 -3.34 7.49 0.31
N PRO A 287 -2.53 6.71 1.06
CA PRO A 287 -1.12 6.50 0.75
C PRO A 287 -0.87 5.61 -0.49
N HIS A 288 -1.89 4.93 -1.02
CA HIS A 288 -1.75 3.96 -2.11
C HIS A 288 -2.64 4.32 -3.30
N THR A 289 -2.08 4.14 -4.49
CA THR A 289 -2.79 4.18 -5.77
C THR A 289 -2.47 2.93 -6.58
N ASP A 290 -3.37 2.49 -7.44
CA ASP A 290 -3.11 1.40 -8.37
C ASP A 290 -2.49 1.88 -9.70
N GLN A 291 -2.23 0.95 -10.62
CA GLN A 291 -1.75 1.16 -11.99
C GLN A 291 -2.62 2.07 -12.86
N ARG A 292 -3.85 2.40 -12.44
CA ARG A 292 -4.72 3.38 -13.11
C ARG A 292 -4.51 4.79 -12.55
N GLY A 293 -3.71 4.93 -11.49
CA GLY A 293 -3.57 6.16 -10.71
C GLY A 293 -4.76 6.40 -9.77
N GLU A 294 -5.59 5.39 -9.53
CA GLU A 294 -6.78 5.52 -8.70
C GLU A 294 -6.46 5.21 -7.23
N PRO A 295 -7.02 5.95 -6.25
CA PRO A 295 -6.81 5.67 -4.83
C PRO A 295 -7.37 4.30 -4.45
N VAL A 296 -6.65 3.57 -3.60
CA VAL A 296 -7.01 2.19 -3.20
C VAL A 296 -6.86 1.94 -1.70
N TYR A 297 -7.70 1.04 -1.19
CA TYR A 297 -7.42 0.34 0.06
C TYR A 297 -6.38 -0.76 -0.21
N CYS A 298 -5.42 -0.92 0.70
CA CYS A 298 -4.39 -1.94 0.65
C CYS A 298 -4.62 -2.96 1.77
N GLY A 299 -4.73 -4.23 1.39
CA GLY A 299 -4.65 -5.37 2.29
C GLY A 299 -3.35 -6.14 2.10
N ILE A 300 -2.91 -6.85 3.13
CA ILE A 300 -1.73 -7.73 3.08
C ILE A 300 -2.12 -9.12 3.56
N LEU A 301 -1.80 -10.12 2.74
CA LEU A 301 -1.79 -11.55 3.08
C LEU A 301 -0.36 -11.97 3.45
N ASP A 302 -0.21 -12.84 4.44
CA ASP A 302 1.04 -13.56 4.71
C ASP A 302 1.05 -14.86 3.90
N VAL A 303 1.89 -14.94 2.88
CA VAL A 303 2.08 -16.18 2.10
C VAL A 303 3.16 -17.01 2.78
N LEU A 304 2.75 -18.12 3.38
CA LEU A 304 3.59 -19.06 4.10
C LEU A 304 4.17 -20.10 3.14
N ALA A 305 5.32 -20.67 3.50
CA ALA A 305 5.89 -21.82 2.80
C ALA A 305 4.91 -23.00 2.73
N ALA A 306 4.99 -23.78 1.64
CA ALA A 306 4.15 -24.94 1.36
C ALA A 306 4.48 -26.18 2.22
#